data_AF-A0A928XNW0-F1
#
_entry.id   AF-A0A928XNW0-F1
#
_cell.length_a   1.000
_cell.length_b   1.000
_cell.length_c   1.000
_cell.angle_alpha   90.00
_cell.angle_beta   90.00
_cell.angle_gamma   90.00
#
_symmetry.space_group_name_H-M   'P 1'
#
loop_
_entity.id
_entity.type
_entity.pdbx_description
1 polymer ?
#
loop_
_entity_poly.entity_id
_entity_poly.type
_entity_poly.pdbx_seq_one_letter_code
_entity_poly.pdbx_strand_id
1 'polypeptide(L)'
;MLPRAVSAALVLACASPALAQSSAAFPDLPKRAVPAPSAAAPERAASERETPSQLGLREPTFGAPAPQLGTSPGFGSSSVASSPPAFAPSFAPAGPMHDVVGDDGAASAPSSTLLVVGGLVLGLPYATGVGIGASEGFENGSGWLVAPVAGPWLSLSARRDPCAESQQKQEFDSDVGKCVAEPLVRGMLVLDGVLQATGAVLMLIGATSGGPAKPRREPPPLVAAPAPMGRSGYGLAVAGGF
;
A
#
# COMPACT_ATOMS: atom_id res chain seq x y z
N MET A 1 7.24 38.97 1.35
CA MET A 1 6.31 37.89 0.97
C MET A 1 6.57 36.70 1.88
N LEU A 2 5.74 36.55 2.93
CA LEU A 2 5.89 35.46 3.90
C LEU A 2 5.33 34.15 3.29
N PRO A 3 6.06 33.02 3.35
CA PRO A 3 5.47 31.73 3.04
C PRO A 3 4.37 31.45 4.06
N ARG A 4 3.14 31.28 3.58
CA ARG A 4 2.03 30.79 4.39
C ARG A 4 2.46 29.43 4.95
N ALA A 5 2.78 29.42 6.24
CA ALA A 5 2.87 28.21 7.03
C ALA A 5 1.53 27.48 6.87
N VAL A 6 1.52 26.44 6.03
CA VAL A 6 0.47 25.44 6.07
C VAL A 6 0.72 24.70 7.38
N SER A 7 0.18 25.26 8.46
CA SER A 7 -0.16 24.52 9.66
C SER A 7 -1.17 23.46 9.22
N ALA A 8 -0.67 22.38 8.63
CA ALA A 8 -1.30 21.08 8.75
C ALA A 8 -1.18 20.72 10.22
N ALA A 9 -2.02 21.35 11.04
CA ALA A 9 -2.42 20.79 12.31
C ALA A 9 -3.00 19.44 11.93
N LEU A 10 -2.16 18.40 12.02
CA LEU A 10 -2.59 17.04 12.22
C LEU A 10 -3.36 17.11 13.53
N VAL A 11 -4.62 17.54 13.45
CA VAL A 11 -5.60 17.30 14.49
C VAL A 11 -5.73 15.79 14.44
N LEU A 12 -4.84 15.15 15.20
CA LEU A 12 -5.04 13.82 15.71
C LEU A 12 -6.30 13.97 16.57
N ALA A 13 -7.45 13.96 15.90
CA ALA A 13 -8.71 13.77 16.55
C ALA A 13 -8.56 12.39 17.17
N CYS A 14 -8.20 12.37 18.45
CA CYS A 14 -8.71 11.39 19.38
C CYS A 14 -10.24 11.50 19.27
N ALA A 15 -10.80 10.97 18.18
CA ALA A 15 -12.20 10.71 18.05
C ALA A 15 -12.46 9.64 19.09
N SER A 16 -12.88 10.08 20.27
CA SER A 16 -13.45 9.20 21.28
C SER A 16 -14.47 8.32 20.57
N PRO A 17 -14.36 6.98 20.60
CA PRO A 17 -15.33 6.09 19.95
C PRO A 17 -16.71 6.07 20.66
N ALA A 18 -17.06 7.13 21.39
CA ALA A 18 -18.13 7.10 22.38
C ALA A 18 -19.53 7.44 21.82
N LEU A 19 -19.68 8.06 20.64
CA LEU A 19 -21.00 8.54 20.19
C LEU A 19 -21.17 8.46 18.67
N ALA A 20 -21.22 7.25 18.13
CA ALA A 20 -21.82 7.01 16.82
C ALA A 20 -22.65 5.71 16.85
N GLN A 21 -23.54 5.59 17.84
CA GLN A 21 -24.72 4.76 17.69
C GLN A 21 -25.67 5.47 16.72
N SER A 22 -25.31 5.52 15.44
CA SER A 22 -26.30 5.82 14.41
C SER A 22 -27.18 4.59 14.30
N SER A 23 -28.39 4.69 14.84
CA SER A 23 -29.52 3.80 14.58
C SER A 23 -29.97 3.99 13.12
N ALA A 24 -29.06 3.79 12.18
CA ALA A 24 -29.39 3.58 10.79
C ALA A 24 -30.06 2.20 10.71
N ALA A 25 -31.40 2.21 10.78
CA ALA A 25 -32.20 1.05 10.44
C ALA A 25 -31.81 0.64 9.02
N PHE A 26 -31.14 -0.51 8.91
CA PHE A 26 -30.78 -1.08 7.63
C PHE A 26 -32.07 -1.36 6.83
N PRO A 27 -32.10 -1.08 5.53
CA PRO A 27 -33.20 -1.55 4.69
C PRO A 27 -33.23 -3.07 4.78
N ASP A 28 -34.40 -3.61 5.16
CA ASP A 28 -34.67 -5.05 5.11
C ASP A 28 -34.41 -5.53 3.69
N LEU A 29 -33.24 -6.17 3.48
CA LEU A 29 -32.98 -6.88 2.25
C LEU A 29 -34.03 -7.99 2.14
N PRO A 30 -34.72 -8.13 0.99
CA PRO A 30 -35.73 -9.15 0.82
C PRO A 30 -35.10 -10.50 1.16
N LYS A 31 -35.68 -11.19 2.15
CA LYS A 31 -35.30 -12.56 2.53
C LYS A 31 -35.16 -13.38 1.26
N ARG A 32 -33.92 -13.68 0.87
CA ARG A 32 -33.63 -14.60 -0.21
C ARG A 32 -34.29 -15.91 0.19
N ALA A 33 -35.30 -16.33 -0.55
CA ALA A 33 -35.97 -17.60 -0.32
C ALA A 33 -34.89 -18.68 -0.34
N VAL A 34 -34.61 -19.27 0.82
CA VAL A 34 -33.74 -20.43 0.93
C VAL A 34 -34.39 -21.50 0.04
N PRO A 35 -33.72 -21.97 -1.04
CA PRO A 35 -34.29 -23.03 -1.84
C PRO A 35 -34.57 -24.22 -0.92
N ALA A 36 -35.79 -24.75 -1.03
CA ALA A 36 -36.22 -25.89 -0.23
C ALA A 36 -35.14 -26.99 -0.29
N PRO A 37 -34.84 -27.66 0.84
CA PRO A 37 -33.85 -28.73 0.87
C PRO A 37 -34.20 -29.75 -0.21
N SER A 38 -33.37 -29.80 -1.26
CA SER A 38 -33.48 -30.80 -2.31
C SER A 38 -33.41 -32.15 -1.62
N ALA A 39 -34.47 -32.94 -1.79
CA ALA A 39 -34.61 -34.26 -1.21
C ALA A 39 -33.30 -35.05 -1.39
N ALA A 40 -32.82 -35.57 -0.25
CA ALA A 40 -31.60 -36.33 -0.12
C ALA A 40 -31.47 -37.36 -1.25
N ALA A 41 -30.39 -37.24 -2.04
CA ALA A 41 -29.91 -38.35 -2.83
C ALA A 41 -29.40 -39.44 -1.87
N PRO A 42 -29.69 -40.72 -2.14
CA PRO A 42 -29.36 -41.81 -1.23
C PRO A 42 -27.84 -41.89 -0.98
N GLU A 43 -27.53 -41.97 0.30
CA GLU A 43 -26.25 -42.26 0.91
C GLU A 43 -25.57 -43.45 0.21
N ARG A 44 -24.55 -43.16 -0.61
CA ARG A 44 -23.68 -44.20 -1.14
C ARG A 44 -22.71 -44.60 -0.05
N ALA A 45 -22.91 -45.82 0.44
CA ALA A 45 -22.04 -46.51 1.35
C ALA A 45 -20.57 -46.51 0.90
N ALA A 46 -19.70 -46.27 1.89
CA ALA A 46 -18.33 -46.77 2.04
C ALA A 46 -17.35 -46.62 0.86
N SER A 47 -16.36 -45.74 1.05
CA SER A 47 -14.98 -46.05 0.67
C SER A 47 -14.05 -45.64 1.80
N GLU A 48 -13.79 -46.60 2.67
CA GLU A 48 -12.57 -46.72 3.46
C GLU A 48 -11.36 -46.52 2.55
N ARG A 49 -10.55 -45.48 2.78
CA ARG A 49 -9.10 -45.53 2.51
C ARG A 49 -8.31 -44.37 3.10
N GLU A 50 -7.30 -44.80 3.85
CA GLU A 50 -5.97 -44.20 4.04
C GLU A 50 -5.89 -42.86 4.79
N THR A 51 -5.75 -43.02 6.10
CA THR A 51 -4.90 -42.20 6.97
C THR A 51 -3.54 -41.95 6.31
N PRO A 52 -3.19 -40.70 5.92
CA PRO A 52 -1.81 -40.38 5.61
C PRO A 52 -1.06 -40.25 6.93
N SER A 53 -0.08 -41.14 7.09
CA SER A 53 0.94 -41.12 8.11
C SER A 53 1.44 -39.72 8.43
N GLN A 54 1.45 -39.43 9.73
CA GLN A 54 2.32 -38.52 10.44
C GLN A 54 3.53 -38.04 9.62
N LEU A 55 3.43 -36.86 9.03
CA LEU A 55 4.59 -36.13 8.56
C LEU A 55 5.33 -35.62 9.80
N GLY A 56 6.45 -36.27 10.11
CA GLY A 56 7.35 -35.84 11.18
C GLY A 56 7.70 -34.37 11.01
N LEU A 57 7.37 -33.58 12.04
CA LEU A 57 7.91 -32.25 12.29
C LEU A 57 9.43 -32.37 12.38
N ARG A 58 10.11 -32.21 11.24
CA ARG A 58 11.54 -31.99 11.18
C ARG A 58 11.75 -30.50 11.44
N GLU A 59 12.22 -30.21 12.64
CA GLU A 59 12.62 -28.89 13.10
C GLU A 59 13.60 -28.26 12.08
N PRO A 60 13.28 -27.10 11.48
CA PRO A 60 14.24 -26.41 10.64
C PRO A 60 15.32 -25.82 11.55
N THR A 61 16.49 -26.46 11.58
CA THR A 61 17.72 -25.88 12.13
C THR A 61 18.04 -24.60 11.36
N PHE A 62 17.64 -23.44 11.89
CA PHE A 62 18.06 -22.13 11.40
C PHE A 62 19.51 -21.86 11.81
N GLY A 63 20.44 -22.48 11.10
CA GLY A 63 21.84 -22.07 11.08
C GLY A 63 22.04 -21.03 9.99
N ALA A 64 21.73 -19.76 10.27
CA ALA A 64 22.14 -18.66 9.39
C ALA A 64 23.62 -18.32 9.69
N PRO A 65 24.56 -18.48 8.75
CA PRO A 65 25.90 -17.93 8.90
C PRO A 65 25.81 -16.39 8.89
N ALA A 66 26.46 -15.76 9.87
CA ALA A 66 26.55 -14.31 9.95
C ALA A 66 27.09 -13.73 8.63
N PRO A 67 26.49 -12.64 8.10
CA PRO A 67 27.03 -11.96 6.94
C PRO A 67 28.40 -11.38 7.32
N GLN A 68 29.46 -11.90 6.71
CA GLN A 68 30.77 -11.28 6.81
C GLN A 68 30.70 -9.91 6.15
N LEU A 69 31.01 -8.87 6.93
CA LEU A 69 31.26 -7.52 6.46
C LEU A 69 32.40 -7.57 5.43
N GLY A 70 32.04 -7.63 4.15
CA GLY A 70 32.96 -7.40 3.05
C GLY A 70 33.48 -5.97 3.16
N THR A 71 34.77 -5.84 3.48
CA THR A 71 35.51 -4.59 3.40
C THR A 71 35.40 -4.04 1.98
N SER A 72 34.89 -2.81 1.87
CA SER A 72 34.86 -2.09 0.58
C SER A 72 36.29 -1.96 0.04
N PRO A 73 36.56 -2.33 -1.23
CA PRO A 73 37.82 -2.02 -1.86
C PRO A 73 37.95 -0.50 -1.95
N GLY A 74 39.01 0.03 -1.32
CA GLY A 74 39.35 1.44 -1.39
C GLY A 74 39.55 1.85 -2.85
N PHE A 75 38.71 2.77 -3.32
CA PHE A 75 38.95 3.47 -4.57
C PHE A 75 40.18 4.34 -4.38
N GLY A 76 41.32 3.85 -4.88
CA GLY A 76 42.54 4.61 -5.01
C GLY A 76 42.27 5.84 -5.87
N SER A 77 42.36 7.01 -5.25
CA SER A 77 42.37 8.31 -5.92
C SER A 77 43.69 8.47 -6.67
N SER A 78 43.78 7.88 -7.86
CA SER A 78 44.82 8.19 -8.83
C SER A 78 44.52 9.57 -9.42
N SER A 79 45.02 10.61 -8.75
CA SER A 79 45.12 11.97 -9.26
C SER A 79 46.13 11.99 -10.41
N VAL A 80 45.70 11.61 -11.61
CA VAL A 80 46.44 11.93 -12.83
C VAL A 80 46.03 13.35 -13.24
N ALA A 81 46.90 14.31 -12.92
CA ALA A 81 46.83 15.67 -13.43
C ALA A 81 47.08 15.64 -14.95
N SER A 82 46.04 15.31 -15.71
CA SER A 82 45.98 15.48 -17.16
C SER A 82 45.41 16.86 -17.42
N SER A 83 46.29 17.84 -17.61
CA SER A 83 45.90 19.15 -18.15
C SER A 83 45.07 18.96 -19.43
N PRO A 84 43.79 19.36 -19.47
CA PRO A 84 43.02 19.26 -20.69
C PRO A 84 43.62 20.21 -21.74
N PRO A 85 43.74 19.80 -23.01
CA PRO A 85 44.02 20.75 -24.08
C PRO A 85 42.90 21.79 -24.09
N ALA A 86 43.28 23.06 -24.08
CA ALA A 86 42.39 24.21 -24.16
C ALA A 86 41.67 24.24 -25.52
N PHE A 87 40.67 23.38 -25.70
CA PHE A 87 39.62 23.61 -26.68
C PHE A 87 38.59 24.51 -26.01
N ALA A 88 38.71 25.81 -26.25
CA ALA A 88 37.63 26.74 -25.97
C ALA A 88 36.54 26.48 -27.02
N PRO A 89 35.40 25.86 -26.68
CA PRO A 89 34.25 25.91 -27.58
C PRO A 89 33.91 27.39 -27.76
N SER A 90 33.92 27.85 -29.02
CA SER A 90 33.41 29.17 -29.36
C SER A 90 31.91 29.14 -29.10
N PHE A 91 31.51 29.58 -27.92
CA PHE A 91 30.12 29.78 -27.56
C PHE A 91 29.59 30.89 -28.49
N ALA A 92 28.77 30.48 -29.47
CA ALA A 92 27.99 31.44 -30.23
C ALA A 92 27.19 32.32 -29.26
N PRO A 93 27.13 33.64 -29.49
CA PRO A 93 26.41 34.55 -28.61
C PRO A 93 24.96 34.09 -28.49
N ALA A 94 24.53 33.91 -27.25
CA ALA A 94 23.16 33.63 -26.89
C ALA A 94 22.24 34.61 -27.64
N GLY A 95 21.42 34.07 -28.54
CA GLY A 95 20.35 34.83 -29.17
C GLY A 95 19.42 35.42 -28.10
N PRO A 96 18.65 36.45 -28.44
CA PRO A 96 17.76 37.11 -27.50
C PRO A 96 16.84 36.08 -26.86
N MET A 97 16.90 35.98 -25.53
CA MET A 97 15.92 35.28 -24.71
C MET A 97 14.55 35.82 -25.12
N HIS A 98 13.80 35.02 -25.87
CA HIS A 98 12.38 35.25 -26.01
C HIS A 98 11.77 35.02 -24.63
N ASP A 99 11.29 36.10 -24.01
CA ASP A 99 10.40 36.03 -22.87
C ASP A 99 9.12 35.34 -23.33
N VAL A 100 9.12 34.01 -23.22
CA VAL A 100 7.90 33.21 -23.32
C VAL A 100 7.12 33.51 -22.04
N VAL A 101 6.36 34.60 -22.08
CA VAL A 101 5.25 34.88 -21.16
C VAL A 101 4.16 33.87 -21.49
N GLY A 102 4.41 32.62 -21.13
CA GLY A 102 3.41 31.56 -21.09
C GLY A 102 2.69 31.67 -19.76
N ASP A 103 1.60 32.43 -19.75
CA ASP A 103 0.60 32.43 -18.67
C ASP A 103 -0.24 31.13 -18.76
N ASP A 104 0.44 30.00 -18.93
CA ASP A 104 -0.16 28.68 -19.02
C ASP A 104 -0.34 28.23 -17.59
N GLY A 105 -1.53 28.48 -17.03
CA GLY A 105 -1.91 28.15 -15.66
C GLY A 105 -1.33 26.81 -15.24
N ALA A 106 -0.22 26.86 -14.51
CA ALA A 106 0.59 25.71 -14.18
C ALA A 106 -0.25 24.79 -13.31
N ALA A 107 -0.88 23.81 -13.95
CA ALA A 107 -1.75 22.85 -13.30
C ALA A 107 -0.96 22.21 -12.16
N SER A 108 -1.42 22.44 -10.94
CA SER A 108 -0.82 21.89 -9.74
C SER A 108 -0.70 20.38 -9.87
N ALA A 109 0.53 19.86 -9.98
CA ALA A 109 0.75 18.44 -10.07
C ALA A 109 0.56 17.83 -8.68
N PRO A 110 -0.32 16.82 -8.51
CA PRO A 110 -0.49 16.15 -7.22
C PRO A 110 0.83 15.48 -6.80
N SER A 111 1.10 15.45 -5.50
CA SER A 111 2.33 14.81 -5.00
C SER A 111 2.24 13.30 -5.21
N SER A 112 2.92 12.79 -6.24
CA SER A 112 2.90 11.37 -6.62
C SER A 112 3.30 10.46 -5.46
N THR A 113 4.25 10.88 -4.62
CA THR A 113 4.69 10.09 -3.46
C THR A 113 3.57 9.84 -2.45
N LEU A 114 2.77 10.85 -2.10
CA LEU A 114 1.67 10.67 -1.14
C LEU A 114 0.56 9.79 -1.72
N LEU A 115 0.30 9.89 -3.03
CA LEU A 115 -0.65 9.00 -3.70
C LEU A 115 -0.18 7.54 -3.69
N VAL A 116 1.09 7.29 -3.99
CA VAL A 116 1.67 5.93 -3.99
C VAL A 116 1.69 5.35 -2.58
N VAL A 117 2.17 6.12 -1.58
CA VAL A 117 2.22 5.66 -0.19
C VAL A 117 0.81 5.45 0.36
N GLY A 118 -0.11 6.39 0.15
CA GLY A 118 -1.50 6.26 0.58
C GLY A 118 -2.19 5.07 -0.08
N GLY A 119 -1.92 4.81 -1.37
CA GLY A 119 -2.42 3.65 -2.09
C GLY A 119 -1.91 2.32 -1.55
N LEU A 120 -0.63 2.23 -1.18
CA LEU A 120 -0.07 1.01 -0.57
C LEU A 120 -0.64 0.77 0.83
N VAL A 121 -0.72 1.81 1.65
CA VAL A 121 -1.25 1.74 3.03
C VAL A 121 -2.74 1.42 3.04
N LEU A 122 -3.52 1.89 2.07
CA LEU A 122 -4.93 1.55 1.91
C LEU A 122 -5.13 0.17 1.27
N GLY A 123 -4.33 -0.14 0.24
CA GLY A 123 -4.55 -1.29 -0.64
C GLY A 123 -4.16 -2.64 -0.04
N LEU A 124 -3.04 -2.72 0.68
CA LEU A 124 -2.58 -3.96 1.32
C LEU A 124 -3.58 -4.51 2.36
N PRO A 125 -4.03 -3.72 3.36
CA PRO A 125 -5.04 -4.16 4.32
C PRO A 125 -6.35 -4.56 3.62
N TYR A 126 -6.83 -3.72 2.71
CA TYR A 126 -8.06 -3.98 1.95
C TYR A 126 -8.01 -5.30 1.16
N ALA A 127 -6.92 -5.54 0.42
CA ALA A 127 -6.75 -6.77 -0.35
C ALA A 127 -6.72 -8.01 0.56
N THR A 128 -6.12 -7.90 1.74
CA THR A 128 -6.09 -8.96 2.75
C THR A 128 -7.50 -9.24 3.29
N GLY A 129 -8.26 -8.19 3.65
CA GLY A 129 -9.63 -8.31 4.13
C GLY A 129 -10.58 -8.93 3.09
N VAL A 130 -10.49 -8.50 1.83
CA VAL A 130 -11.27 -9.09 0.73
C VAL A 130 -10.88 -10.55 0.49
N GLY A 131 -9.59 -10.88 0.57
CA GLY A 131 -9.10 -12.26 0.42
C GLY A 131 -9.67 -13.21 1.49
N ILE A 132 -9.68 -12.77 2.75
CA ILE A 132 -10.28 -13.53 3.86
C ILE A 132 -11.79 -13.68 3.64
N GLY A 133 -12.50 -12.58 3.35
CA GLY A 133 -13.94 -12.63 3.09
C GLY A 133 -14.32 -13.51 1.90
N ALA A 134 -13.50 -13.52 0.85
CA ALA A 134 -13.69 -14.39 -0.31
C ALA A 134 -13.50 -15.87 0.04
N SER A 135 -12.55 -16.19 0.93
CA SER A 135 -12.34 -17.57 1.40
C SER A 135 -13.49 -18.09 2.27
N GLU A 136 -14.22 -17.20 2.95
CA GLU A 136 -15.40 -17.50 3.77
C GLU A 136 -16.72 -17.39 2.97
N GLY A 137 -16.67 -17.16 1.66
CA GLY A 137 -17.87 -17.06 0.82
C GLY A 137 -18.75 -15.85 1.11
N PHE A 138 -18.22 -14.82 1.77
CA PHE A 138 -18.95 -13.62 2.19
C PHE A 138 -20.11 -13.85 3.18
N GLU A 139 -20.15 -15.00 3.85
CA GLU A 139 -21.17 -15.32 4.84
C GLU A 139 -20.97 -14.55 6.15
N ASN A 140 -22.01 -14.47 6.99
CA ASN A 140 -21.96 -13.86 8.33
C ASN A 140 -21.48 -12.39 8.38
N GLY A 141 -21.78 -11.61 7.34
CA GLY A 141 -21.45 -10.18 7.30
C GLY A 141 -20.03 -9.86 6.85
N SER A 142 -19.25 -10.85 6.40
CA SER A 142 -17.97 -10.60 5.72
C SER A 142 -18.14 -9.94 4.34
N GLY A 143 -19.35 -9.99 3.74
CA GLY A 143 -19.70 -9.23 2.54
C GLY A 143 -19.52 -7.71 2.65
N TRP A 144 -19.53 -7.15 3.87
CA TRP A 144 -19.26 -5.73 4.08
C TRP A 144 -17.80 -5.34 3.85
N LEU A 145 -16.86 -6.29 3.88
CA LEU A 145 -15.42 -6.03 3.66
C LEU A 145 -15.09 -5.56 2.23
N VAL A 146 -16.02 -5.70 1.30
CA VAL A 146 -15.89 -5.18 -0.07
C VAL A 146 -15.96 -3.64 -0.11
N ALA A 147 -16.51 -3.00 0.91
CA ALA A 147 -16.51 -1.55 1.01
C ALA A 147 -15.19 -1.06 1.65
N PRO A 148 -14.31 -0.34 0.92
CA PRO A 148 -13.10 0.20 1.52
C PRO A 148 -13.44 1.23 2.59
N VAL A 149 -12.64 1.27 3.65
CA VAL A 149 -12.76 2.14 4.84
C VAL A 149 -14.01 1.88 5.69
N ALA A 150 -15.20 1.78 5.10
CA ALA A 150 -16.46 1.53 5.81
C ALA A 150 -16.64 0.05 6.21
N GLY A 151 -16.10 -0.88 5.40
CA GLY A 151 -16.28 -2.32 5.57
C GLY A 151 -15.85 -2.85 6.92
N PRO A 152 -14.65 -2.51 7.44
CA PRO A 152 -14.22 -2.96 8.76
C PRO A 152 -15.17 -2.54 9.89
N TRP A 153 -15.69 -1.29 9.86
CA TRP A 153 -16.65 -0.80 10.85
C TRP A 153 -18.02 -1.47 10.74
N LEU A 154 -18.50 -1.67 9.51
CA LEU A 154 -19.75 -2.36 9.25
C LEU A 154 -19.67 -3.83 9.67
N SER A 155 -18.55 -4.51 9.40
CA SER A 155 -18.31 -5.88 9.85
C SER A 155 -18.27 -5.97 11.38
N LEU A 156 -17.63 -5.01 12.06
CA LEU A 156 -17.67 -4.93 13.53
C LEU A 156 -19.11 -4.74 14.06
N SER A 157 -19.92 -3.91 13.41
CA SER A 157 -21.31 -3.68 13.83
C SER A 157 -22.24 -4.87 13.58
N ALA A 158 -21.95 -5.67 12.54
CA ALA A 158 -22.76 -6.83 12.16
C ALA A 158 -22.44 -8.07 13.00
N ARG A 159 -21.25 -8.13 13.62
CA ARG A 159 -20.83 -9.24 14.49
C ARG A 159 -21.53 -9.14 15.85
N ARG A 160 -22.26 -10.18 16.24
CA ARG A 160 -22.79 -10.35 17.60
C ARG A 160 -21.77 -11.08 18.46
N ASP A 161 -21.66 -10.71 19.73
CA ASP A 161 -20.81 -11.39 20.71
C ASP A 161 -21.28 -12.84 20.94
N PRO A 162 -20.57 -13.87 20.44
CA PRO A 162 -20.97 -15.26 20.69
C PRO A 162 -20.83 -15.64 22.16
N CYS A 163 -19.98 -14.91 22.92
CA CYS A 163 -19.79 -15.15 24.35
C CYS A 163 -20.89 -14.53 25.22
N ALA A 164 -21.80 -13.73 24.65
CA ALA A 164 -22.93 -13.18 25.42
C ALA A 164 -23.99 -14.25 25.72
N GLU A 165 -24.17 -15.25 24.84
CA GLU A 165 -25.17 -16.32 25.01
C GLU A 165 -24.60 -17.56 25.75
N SER A 166 -23.28 -17.78 25.72
CA SER A 166 -22.66 -18.97 26.32
C SER A 166 -22.64 -18.97 27.85
N GLN A 167 -22.92 -17.83 28.51
CA GLN A 167 -23.07 -17.81 29.97
C GLN A 167 -24.28 -18.63 30.46
N GLN A 168 -25.23 -18.97 29.58
CA GLN A 168 -26.48 -19.60 29.99
C GLN A 168 -26.52 -21.13 29.80
N LYS A 169 -25.56 -21.74 29.10
CA LYS A 169 -25.49 -23.21 28.93
C LYS A 169 -24.04 -23.70 29.09
N GLN A 170 -23.76 -24.32 30.23
CA GLN A 170 -22.48 -24.96 30.57
C GLN A 170 -22.24 -26.26 29.80
N GLU A 171 -22.15 -26.23 28.47
CA GLU A 171 -21.49 -27.31 27.72
C GLU A 171 -20.07 -26.86 27.39
N PHE A 172 -19.12 -27.37 28.17
CA PHE A 172 -17.79 -26.75 28.36
C PHE A 172 -16.71 -27.23 27.37
N ASP A 173 -17.03 -28.09 26.41
CA ASP A 173 -15.99 -28.99 25.88
C ASP A 173 -15.47 -28.69 24.46
N SER A 174 -15.88 -27.60 23.78
CA SER A 174 -15.34 -27.30 22.44
C SER A 174 -15.28 -25.83 22.02
N ASP A 175 -15.90 -24.89 22.74
CA ASP A 175 -16.02 -23.49 22.28
C ASP A 175 -15.08 -22.48 22.96
N VAL A 176 -14.22 -22.91 23.90
CA VAL A 176 -13.29 -22.01 24.61
C VAL A 176 -12.35 -21.29 23.64
N GLY A 177 -11.94 -21.95 22.55
CA GLY A 177 -11.08 -21.36 21.52
C GLY A 177 -11.74 -20.21 20.75
N LYS A 178 -13.06 -20.28 20.51
CA LYS A 178 -13.79 -19.23 19.77
C LYS A 178 -13.90 -17.95 20.58
N CYS A 179 -14.11 -18.07 21.90
CA CYS A 179 -14.24 -16.90 22.75
C CYS A 179 -12.91 -16.12 22.90
N VAL A 180 -11.76 -16.79 22.80
CA VAL A 180 -10.44 -16.14 22.81
C VAL A 180 -10.03 -15.61 21.43
N ALA A 181 -10.45 -16.26 20.35
CA ALA A 181 -10.16 -15.81 18.99
C ALA A 181 -10.94 -14.55 18.58
N GLU A 182 -12.18 -14.40 19.08
CA GLU A 182 -13.06 -13.25 18.82
C GLU A 182 -12.40 -11.87 19.07
N PRO A 183 -11.82 -11.57 20.25
CA PRO A 183 -11.18 -10.28 20.51
C PRO A 183 -9.95 -10.03 19.62
N LEU A 184 -9.21 -11.08 19.25
CA LEU A 184 -8.07 -10.96 18.34
C LEU A 184 -8.54 -10.55 16.93
N VAL A 185 -9.59 -11.19 16.42
CA VAL A 185 -10.19 -10.87 15.12
C VAL A 185 -10.75 -9.44 15.12
N ARG A 186 -11.45 -9.03 16.19
CA ARG A 186 -11.92 -7.64 16.34
C ARG A 186 -10.77 -6.64 16.38
N GLY A 187 -9.70 -6.95 17.11
CA GLY A 187 -8.49 -6.12 17.16
C GLY A 187 -7.88 -5.92 15.77
N MET A 188 -7.76 -7.01 14.99
CA MET A 188 -7.26 -6.95 13.62
C MET A 188 -8.17 -6.12 12.69
N LEU A 189 -9.51 -6.25 12.81
CA LEU A 189 -10.47 -5.44 12.05
C LEU A 189 -10.37 -3.94 12.38
N VAL A 190 -10.18 -3.57 13.65
CA VAL A 190 -9.99 -2.18 14.05
C VAL A 190 -8.68 -1.63 13.47
N LEU A 191 -7.59 -2.40 13.59
CA LEU A 191 -6.29 -2.02 13.04
C LEU A 191 -6.37 -1.84 11.52
N ASP A 192 -7.04 -2.76 10.83
CA ASP A 192 -7.30 -2.70 9.39
C ASP A 192 -8.07 -1.44 9.01
N GLY A 193 -9.16 -1.13 9.73
CA GLY A 193 -9.94 0.09 9.52
C GLY A 193 -9.13 1.38 9.73
N VAL A 194 -8.25 1.42 10.74
CA VAL A 194 -7.37 2.57 11.00
C VAL A 194 -6.32 2.73 9.91
N LEU A 195 -5.70 1.64 9.44
CA LEU A 195 -4.74 1.68 8.34
C LEU A 195 -5.40 2.14 7.04
N GLN A 196 -6.58 1.60 6.71
CA GLN A 196 -7.35 2.03 5.55
C GLN A 196 -7.73 3.51 5.64
N ALA A 197 -8.26 3.98 6.78
CA ALA A 197 -8.58 5.39 6.97
C ALA A 197 -7.35 6.30 6.81
N THR A 198 -6.21 5.88 7.37
CA THR A 198 -4.94 6.62 7.25
C THR A 198 -4.48 6.70 5.79
N GLY A 199 -4.51 5.58 5.06
CA GLY A 199 -4.16 5.54 3.64
C GLY A 199 -5.08 6.41 2.78
N ALA A 200 -6.39 6.39 3.05
CA ALA A 200 -7.37 7.24 2.39
C ALA A 200 -7.12 8.73 2.64
N VAL A 201 -6.80 9.11 3.88
CA VAL A 201 -6.43 10.50 4.22
C VAL A 201 -5.14 10.91 3.52
N LEU A 202 -4.12 10.05 3.47
CA LEU A 202 -2.87 10.33 2.74
C LEU A 202 -3.11 10.50 1.24
N MET A 203 -3.97 9.67 0.64
CA MET A 203 -4.38 9.85 -0.76
C MET A 203 -5.14 11.14 -0.99
N LEU A 204 -6.07 11.50 -0.10
CA LEU A 204 -6.84 12.73 -0.21
C LEU A 204 -5.93 13.97 -0.08
N ILE A 205 -5.00 13.95 0.88
CA ILE A 205 -3.98 14.99 1.02
C ILE A 205 -3.11 15.00 -0.24
N GLY A 206 -2.63 13.87 -0.72
CA GLY A 206 -1.81 13.81 -1.95
C GLY A 206 -2.52 14.32 -3.20
N ALA A 207 -3.83 14.11 -3.30
CA ALA A 207 -4.67 14.57 -4.39
C ALA A 207 -4.97 16.07 -4.30
N THR A 208 -5.08 16.62 -3.09
CA THR A 208 -5.41 18.03 -2.85
C THR A 208 -4.19 18.92 -2.59
N SER A 209 -3.02 18.35 -2.27
CA SER A 209 -1.78 19.07 -1.94
C SER A 209 -1.04 19.59 -3.15
N GLY A 210 -1.66 19.61 -4.33
CA GLY A 210 -1.07 20.10 -5.56
C GLY A 210 -0.53 21.53 -5.38
N GLY A 211 0.78 21.64 -5.16
CA GLY A 211 1.49 22.90 -5.25
C GLY A 211 1.66 23.30 -6.72
N PRO A 212 1.98 24.57 -7.01
CA PRO A 212 2.31 24.98 -8.37
C PRO A 212 3.38 24.01 -8.88
N ALA A 213 3.07 23.33 -9.98
CA ALA A 213 4.01 22.37 -10.55
C ALA A 213 5.33 23.10 -10.70
N LYS A 214 6.37 22.66 -9.98
CA LYS A 214 7.71 23.19 -10.21
C LYS A 214 7.91 23.00 -11.71
N PRO A 215 8.19 24.07 -12.48
CA PRO A 215 8.38 23.95 -13.92
C PRO A 215 9.37 22.81 -14.07
N ARG A 216 8.89 21.73 -14.69
CA ARG A 216 9.70 20.53 -14.87
C ARG A 216 10.87 21.05 -15.67
N ARG A 217 12.03 21.20 -15.01
CA ARG A 217 13.26 21.55 -15.71
C ARG A 217 13.43 20.39 -16.66
N GLU A 218 13.08 20.63 -17.92
CA GLU A 218 13.36 19.65 -18.95
C GLU A 218 14.84 19.35 -18.79
N PRO A 219 15.20 18.07 -18.55
CA PRO A 219 16.61 17.73 -18.48
C PRO A 219 17.22 18.27 -19.77
N PRO A 220 18.34 19.02 -19.69
CA PRO A 220 18.93 19.60 -20.88
C PRO A 220 19.09 18.48 -21.91
N PRO A 221 18.69 18.72 -23.17
CA PRO A 221 18.60 17.65 -24.17
C PRO A 221 19.92 16.88 -24.21
N LEU A 222 19.83 15.55 -24.21
CA LEU A 222 20.99 14.69 -24.42
C LEU A 222 21.51 14.96 -25.83
N VAL A 223 22.64 15.66 -25.92
CA VAL A 223 23.30 15.94 -27.19
C VAL A 223 24.35 14.88 -27.43
N ALA A 224 24.12 14.05 -28.44
CA ALA A 224 25.11 13.13 -28.97
C ALA A 224 25.84 13.81 -30.13
N ALA A 225 27.16 13.98 -30.02
CA ALA A 225 27.98 14.57 -31.07
C ALA A 225 29.27 13.77 -31.28
N PRO A 226 29.80 13.70 -32.52
CA PRO A 226 31.09 13.09 -32.77
C PRO A 226 32.20 13.89 -32.06
N ALA A 227 33.05 13.20 -31.31
CA ALA A 227 34.15 13.79 -30.57
C ALA A 227 35.45 13.04 -30.87
N PRO A 228 36.60 13.73 -30.98
CA PRO A 228 37.87 13.07 -31.19
C PRO A 228 38.24 12.20 -29.98
N MET A 229 38.66 10.97 -30.23
CA MET A 229 39.17 10.04 -29.23
C MET A 229 40.61 9.62 -29.62
N GLY A 230 41.60 10.12 -28.90
CA GLY A 230 43.01 9.81 -29.13
C GLY A 230 43.62 10.53 -30.35
N ARG A 231 44.75 9.99 -30.85
CA ARG A 231 45.56 10.66 -31.91
C ARG A 231 45.00 10.52 -33.34
N SER A 232 44.09 9.58 -33.59
CA SER A 232 43.55 9.34 -34.94
C SER A 232 42.12 8.76 -34.97
N GLY A 233 41.39 8.76 -33.85
CA GLY A 233 40.05 8.19 -33.76
C GLY A 233 38.95 9.24 -33.56
N TYR A 234 37.76 8.96 -34.06
CA TYR A 234 36.51 9.65 -33.70
C TYR A 234 35.62 8.68 -32.93
N GLY A 235 35.02 9.17 -31.86
CA GLY A 235 33.99 8.47 -31.08
C GLY A 235 32.71 9.31 -30.99
N LEU A 236 31.72 8.77 -30.31
CA LEU A 236 30.47 9.48 -30.01
C LEU A 236 30.52 9.93 -28.55
N ALA A 237 30.47 11.23 -28.32
CA ALA A 237 30.31 11.80 -26.98
C ALA A 237 28.84 12.12 -26.74
N VAL A 238 28.35 11.74 -25.57
CA VAL A 238 27.01 12.10 -25.10
C VAL A 238 27.20 13.14 -23.98
N ALA A 239 26.71 14.35 -24.20
CA ALA A 239 26.71 15.42 -23.22
C ALA A 239 25.28 15.69 -22.76
N GLY A 240 25.08 15.82 -21.45
CA GLY A 240 23.78 16.08 -20.85
C GLY A 240 23.92 16.33 -19.35
N GLY A 241 22.87 16.85 -18.73
CA GLY A 241 22.78 16.97 -17.27
C GLY A 241 22.31 15.65 -16.69
N PHE A 242 23.18 14.96 -15.96
CA PHE A 242 22.89 13.76 -15.17
C PHE A 242 22.86 14.09 -13.67
#